data_AF-A0A2A9NYE8-F1
#
_entry.id   AF-A0A2A9NYE8-F1
#
_cell.length_a   1.000
_cell.length_b   1.000
_cell.length_c   1.000
_cell.angle_alpha   90.00
_cell.angle_beta   90.00
_cell.angle_gamma   90.00
#
_symmetry.space_group_name_H-M   'P 1'
#
loop_
_entity.id
_entity.type
_entity.pdbx_description
1 polymer ?
#
loop_
_entity_poly.entity_id
_entity_poly.type
_entity_poly.pdbx_seq_one_letter_code
_entity_poly.pdbx_strand_id
1 'polypeptide(L)'
;MDSHLVRASPPSPTRRRQQAPTGFRPSPRPKRPIADMTIRELRDLHTLNARILASPDASTSTYVQRVSAEQAAIESRLLELEGVESIRTRLRTTQIKGEDEMNVDIQPETPPSRTIEAKRKALALYASNINTNVSKGPGSLNLQEAMELERQAYLRDKEKQQRILEKKQRLGMPIRGEILTREEREARIWAFMNHKPTESDLEDDDDEDSDDDPASWFDDDQDDGRKGQDIVEPDLEDLSDIIHIDESRIRYSTFYEPRDDGD
;
A
#
# COMPACT_ATOMS: atom_id res chain seq x y z
N MET A 1 -10.00 -47.89 -31.35
CA MET A 1 -8.54 -47.96 -31.62
C MET A 1 -8.05 -46.53 -31.44
N ASP A 2 -7.97 -46.11 -30.18
CA ASP A 2 -7.94 -44.68 -29.84
C ASP A 2 -6.49 -44.26 -29.64
N SER A 3 -6.07 -43.37 -30.52
CA SER A 3 -4.74 -42.79 -30.57
C SER A 3 -4.68 -41.62 -29.58
N HIS A 4 -3.93 -41.80 -28.50
CA HIS A 4 -3.60 -40.73 -27.57
C HIS A 4 -2.66 -39.71 -28.24
N LEU A 5 -3.17 -38.53 -28.57
CA LEU A 5 -2.37 -37.36 -28.98
C LEU A 5 -2.01 -36.53 -27.75
N VAL A 6 -0.75 -36.62 -27.34
CA VAL A 6 -0.14 -35.83 -26.26
C VAL A 6 0.03 -34.38 -26.74
N ARG A 7 -0.56 -33.44 -25.99
CA ARG A 7 -0.50 -31.99 -26.23
C ARG A 7 0.87 -31.47 -25.76
N ALA A 8 1.81 -31.26 -26.69
CA ALA A 8 3.10 -30.63 -26.39
C ALA A 8 2.95 -29.11 -26.26
N SER A 9 3.47 -28.54 -25.16
CA SER A 9 3.52 -27.08 -24.94
C SER A 9 4.68 -26.45 -25.74
N PRO A 10 4.53 -25.22 -26.26
CA PRO A 10 5.63 -24.53 -26.94
C PRO A 10 6.73 -24.13 -25.93
N PRO A 11 8.02 -24.32 -26.27
CA PRO A 11 9.11 -23.91 -25.38
C PRO A 11 9.24 -22.38 -25.35
N SER A 12 9.32 -21.82 -24.15
CA SER A 12 9.57 -20.40 -23.89
C SER A 12 10.87 -19.93 -24.58
N PRO A 13 10.98 -18.65 -24.98
CA PRO A 13 12.19 -18.11 -25.61
C PRO A 13 13.36 -18.17 -24.63
N THR A 14 14.19 -19.19 -24.79
CA THR A 14 15.40 -19.38 -24.00
C THR A 14 16.46 -18.40 -24.49
N ARG A 15 16.70 -17.35 -23.70
CA ARG A 15 17.78 -16.38 -23.90
C ARG A 15 19.10 -17.15 -24.09
N ARG A 16 19.70 -17.07 -25.30
CA ARG A 16 20.96 -17.76 -25.64
C ARG A 16 22.03 -17.44 -24.59
N ARG A 17 22.24 -18.37 -23.65
CA ARG A 17 23.43 -18.35 -22.79
C ARG A 17 24.61 -18.62 -23.71
N GLN A 18 25.47 -17.63 -23.92
CA GLN A 18 26.76 -17.86 -24.55
C GLN A 18 27.49 -18.89 -23.70
N GLN A 19 27.62 -20.12 -24.22
CA GLN A 19 28.37 -21.18 -23.55
C GLN A 19 29.83 -20.78 -23.61
N ALA A 20 30.37 -20.26 -22.51
CA ALA A 20 31.79 -20.10 -22.35
C ALA A 20 32.46 -21.48 -22.49
N PRO A 21 33.57 -21.60 -23.22
CA PRO A 21 34.27 -22.87 -23.38
C PRO A 21 34.65 -23.45 -22.02
N THR A 22 34.55 -24.77 -21.90
CA THR A 22 34.82 -25.53 -20.67
C THR A 22 36.21 -25.18 -20.11
N GLY A 23 36.25 -24.70 -18.87
CA GLY A 23 37.49 -24.24 -18.22
C GLY A 23 37.70 -22.71 -18.20
N PHE A 24 36.93 -21.95 -18.98
CA PHE A 24 36.96 -20.49 -18.94
C PHE A 24 35.83 -19.94 -18.08
N ARG A 25 36.19 -19.21 -17.02
CA ARG A 25 35.21 -18.44 -16.26
C ARG A 25 34.68 -17.31 -17.15
N PRO A 26 33.35 -17.11 -17.25
CA PRO A 26 32.82 -15.96 -17.96
C PRO A 26 33.40 -14.68 -17.35
N SER A 27 33.77 -13.72 -18.20
CA SER A 27 34.26 -12.43 -17.71
C SER A 27 33.20 -11.80 -16.81
N PRO A 28 33.61 -11.19 -15.68
CA PRO A 28 32.67 -10.50 -14.81
C PRO A 28 31.96 -9.43 -15.63
N ARG A 29 30.62 -9.41 -15.57
CA ARG A 29 29.83 -8.40 -16.26
C ARG A 29 30.24 -7.02 -15.73
N PRO A 30 30.41 -6.01 -16.60
CA PRO A 30 30.69 -4.66 -16.15
C PRO A 30 29.54 -4.22 -15.22
N LYS A 31 29.90 -3.82 -13.99
CA LYS A 31 28.94 -3.24 -13.05
C LYS A 31 28.48 -1.89 -13.61
N ARG A 32 27.17 -1.62 -13.56
CA ARG A 32 26.64 -0.29 -13.86
C ARG A 32 27.12 0.71 -12.80
N PRO A 33 27.46 1.95 -13.18
CA PRO A 33 27.85 2.97 -12.21
C PRO A 33 26.65 3.39 -11.35
N ILE A 34 26.90 3.76 -10.09
CA ILE A 34 25.87 4.17 -9.12
C ILE A 34 25.05 5.38 -9.57
N ALA A 35 25.68 6.27 -10.34
CA ALA A 35 25.02 7.46 -10.86
C ALA A 35 23.82 7.16 -11.78
N ASP A 36 23.87 6.04 -12.51
CA ASP A 36 22.90 5.70 -13.56
C ASP A 36 21.82 4.71 -13.09
N MET A 37 21.85 4.29 -11.82
CA MET A 37 20.90 3.32 -11.28
C MET A 37 19.59 3.98 -10.84
N THR A 38 18.48 3.26 -11.03
CA THR A 38 17.15 3.69 -10.57
C THR A 38 17.02 3.57 -9.05
N ILE A 39 16.05 4.28 -8.45
CA ILE A 39 15.79 4.25 -6.99
C ILE A 39 15.59 2.81 -6.50
N ARG A 40 14.86 2.00 -7.26
CA ARG A 40 14.62 0.58 -6.94
C ARG A 40 15.93 -0.21 -6.94
N GLU A 41 16.74 -0.11 -8.00
CA GLU A 41 18.02 -0.80 -8.09
C GLU A 41 18.99 -0.37 -6.97
N LEU A 42 18.99 0.91 -6.58
CA LEU A 42 19.79 1.42 -5.47
C LEU A 42 19.35 0.83 -4.12
N ARG A 43 18.05 0.68 -3.87
CA ARG A 43 17.52 0.02 -2.66
C ARG A 43 17.87 -1.47 -2.64
N ASP A 44 17.75 -2.15 -3.77
CA ASP A 44 18.12 -3.56 -3.90
C ASP A 44 19.62 -3.77 -3.61
N LEU A 45 20.49 -2.88 -4.10
CA LEU A 45 21.92 -2.94 -3.78
C LEU A 45 22.23 -2.56 -2.33
N HIS A 46 21.52 -1.58 -1.77
CA HIS A 46 21.66 -1.21 -0.36
C HIS A 46 21.34 -2.39 0.56
N THR A 47 20.22 -3.09 0.32
CA THR A 47 19.84 -4.28 1.11
C THR A 47 20.82 -5.43 0.94
N LEU A 48 21.34 -5.64 -0.28
CA LEU A 48 22.36 -6.63 -0.56
C LEU A 48 23.68 -6.32 0.17
N ASN A 49 24.14 -5.07 0.13
CA ASN A 49 25.36 -4.64 0.82
C ASN A 49 25.18 -4.72 2.35
N ALA A 50 24.02 -4.32 2.87
CA ALA A 50 23.69 -4.48 4.29
C ALA A 50 23.75 -5.95 4.73
N ARG A 51 23.20 -6.86 3.92
CA ARG A 51 23.26 -8.31 4.18
C ARG A 51 24.70 -8.84 4.16
N ILE A 52 25.54 -8.34 3.25
CA ILE A 52 26.97 -8.71 3.19
C ILE A 52 27.71 -8.22 4.43
N LEU A 53 27.49 -6.97 4.84
CA LEU A 53 28.10 -6.39 6.03
C LEU A 53 27.64 -7.08 7.32
N ALA A 54 26.39 -7.56 7.36
CA ALA A 54 25.86 -8.34 8.48
C ALA A 54 26.40 -9.78 8.51
N SER A 55 26.89 -10.32 7.38
CA SER A 55 27.40 -11.69 7.31
C SER A 55 28.82 -11.79 7.90
N PRO A 56 29.07 -12.69 8.87
CA PRO A 56 30.40 -12.85 9.48
C PRO A 56 31.45 -13.44 8.52
N ASP A 57 31.00 -14.05 7.41
CA ASP A 57 31.86 -14.62 6.36
C ASP A 57 32.56 -13.56 5.49
N ALA A 58 32.14 -12.29 5.57
CA ALA A 58 32.80 -11.18 4.91
C ALA A 58 34.11 -10.77 5.64
N SER A 59 34.95 -11.72 6.01
CA SER A 59 36.15 -11.52 6.86
C SER A 59 37.37 -10.93 6.12
N THR A 60 37.21 -10.35 4.93
CA THR A 60 38.32 -9.66 4.24
C THR A 60 38.19 -8.15 4.44
N SER A 61 39.16 -7.56 5.18
CA SER A 61 39.16 -6.14 5.55
C SER A 61 38.99 -5.18 4.37
N THR A 62 39.59 -5.51 3.21
CA THR A 62 39.49 -4.71 1.98
C THR A 62 38.13 -4.82 1.29
N TYR A 63 37.45 -5.95 1.43
CA TYR A 63 36.12 -6.16 0.87
C TYR A 63 35.07 -5.39 1.68
N VAL A 64 35.14 -5.49 3.02
CA VAL A 64 34.26 -4.73 3.92
C VAL A 64 34.41 -3.23 3.68
N GLN A 65 35.64 -2.72 3.56
CA GLN A 65 35.88 -1.32 3.24
C GLN A 65 35.23 -0.92 1.90
N ARG A 66 35.38 -1.74 0.86
CA ARG A 66 34.77 -1.47 -0.45
C ARG A 66 33.24 -1.43 -0.37
N VAL A 67 32.63 -2.41 0.30
CA VAL A 67 31.17 -2.49 0.44
C VAL A 67 30.65 -1.32 1.27
N SER A 68 31.35 -0.91 2.33
CA SER A 68 30.98 0.26 3.14
C SER A 68 31.05 1.58 2.35
N ALA A 69 32.08 1.75 1.50
CA ALA A 69 32.19 2.91 0.63
C ALA A 69 31.10 2.90 -0.46
N GLU A 70 30.76 1.73 -0.99
CA GLU A 70 29.65 1.55 -1.93
C GLU A 70 28.30 1.90 -1.27
N GLN A 71 28.09 1.48 -0.02
CA GLN A 71 26.90 1.80 0.77
C GLN A 71 26.75 3.31 1.00
N ALA A 72 27.81 4.00 1.42
CA ALA A 72 27.80 5.46 1.60
C ALA A 72 27.51 6.20 0.28
N ALA A 73 28.05 5.72 -0.85
CA ALA A 73 27.75 6.27 -2.15
C ALA A 73 26.28 6.08 -2.55
N ILE A 74 25.70 4.90 -2.28
CA ILE A 74 24.27 4.62 -2.54
C ILE A 74 23.38 5.51 -1.68
N GLU A 75 23.67 5.66 -0.38
CA GLU A 75 22.91 6.52 0.53
C GLU A 75 22.92 7.98 0.06
N SER A 76 24.09 8.50 -0.33
CA SER A 76 24.21 9.86 -0.87
C SER A 76 23.36 10.07 -2.12
N ARG A 77 23.31 9.05 -3.00
CA ARG A 77 22.53 9.10 -4.25
C ARG A 77 21.02 8.99 -4.01
N LEU A 78 20.60 8.16 -3.05
CA LEU A 78 19.19 8.06 -2.68
C LEU A 78 18.67 9.38 -2.11
N LEU A 79 19.44 10.03 -1.23
CA LEU A 79 19.12 11.36 -0.69
C LEU A 79 19.00 12.42 -1.80
N GLU A 80 19.90 12.40 -2.79
CA GLU A 80 19.85 13.31 -3.93
C GLU A 80 18.57 13.10 -4.77
N LEU A 81 18.24 11.85 -5.11
CA LEU A 81 17.07 11.53 -5.94
C LEU A 81 15.75 11.86 -5.22
N GLU A 82 15.64 11.57 -3.93
CA GLU A 82 14.48 11.92 -3.11
C GLU A 82 14.34 13.45 -2.99
N GLY A 83 15.46 14.16 -2.84
CA GLY A 83 15.50 15.62 -2.89
C GLY A 83 14.94 16.19 -4.20
N VAL A 84 15.35 15.64 -5.34
CA VAL A 84 14.87 16.06 -6.67
C VAL A 84 13.37 15.78 -6.84
N GLU A 85 12.87 14.65 -6.35
CA GLU A 85 11.44 14.32 -6.39
C GLU A 85 10.60 15.27 -5.52
N SER A 86 11.10 15.65 -4.34
CA SER A 86 10.47 16.67 -3.48
C SER A 86 10.38 18.05 -4.15
N ILE A 87 11.41 18.43 -4.91
CA ILE A 87 11.39 19.69 -5.68
C ILE A 87 10.39 19.59 -6.83
N ARG A 88 10.37 18.47 -7.55
CA ARG A 88 9.44 18.25 -8.67
C ARG A 88 7.98 18.27 -8.22
N THR A 89 7.69 17.67 -7.07
CA THR A 89 6.34 17.70 -6.47
C THR A 89 5.97 19.12 -6.04
N ARG A 90 6.87 19.84 -5.35
CA ARG A 90 6.64 21.26 -5.00
C ARG A 90 6.43 22.15 -6.23
N LEU A 91 7.22 21.99 -7.29
CA LEU A 91 7.04 22.76 -8.53
C LEU A 91 5.71 22.46 -9.23
N ARG A 92 5.20 21.23 -9.13
CA ARG A 92 3.88 20.86 -9.65
C ARG A 92 2.74 21.47 -8.84
N THR A 93 2.91 21.61 -7.53
CA THR A 93 1.86 22.17 -6.65
C THR A 93 1.91 23.70 -6.56
N THR A 94 3.04 24.32 -6.86
CA THR A 94 3.14 25.78 -6.96
C THR A 94 2.38 26.28 -8.19
N GLN A 95 1.15 26.75 -8.00
CA GLN A 95 0.46 27.60 -8.97
C GLN A 95 0.86 29.06 -8.76
N ILE A 96 1.36 29.69 -9.82
CA ILE A 96 1.60 31.14 -9.84
C ILE A 96 0.23 31.81 -9.98
N LYS A 97 -0.27 32.38 -8.88
CA LYS A 97 -1.47 33.23 -8.89
C LYS A 97 -1.06 34.65 -9.30
N GLY A 98 -1.82 35.26 -10.21
CA GLY A 98 -1.55 36.59 -10.75
C GLY A 98 -1.71 37.71 -9.71
N GLU A 99 -1.09 38.85 -10.02
CA GLU A 99 -0.78 40.00 -9.15
C GLU A 99 -1.97 40.69 -8.43
N ASP A 100 -3.22 40.25 -8.64
CA ASP A 100 -4.44 40.82 -8.03
C ASP A 100 -4.98 40.04 -6.81
N GLU A 101 -4.39 38.91 -6.41
CA GLU A 101 -4.74 38.19 -5.17
C GLU A 101 -3.69 38.43 -4.07
N MET A 102 -3.81 39.54 -3.37
CA MET A 102 -3.05 39.83 -2.13
C MET A 102 -3.57 38.95 -0.98
N ASN A 103 -3.11 37.70 -0.90
CA ASN A 103 -3.22 36.90 0.32
C ASN A 103 -2.06 37.24 1.25
N VAL A 104 -2.38 38.06 2.26
CA VAL A 104 -1.57 38.32 3.46
C VAL A 104 -1.09 36.99 4.04
N ASP A 105 0.21 36.90 4.36
CA ASP A 105 0.90 35.72 4.92
C ASP A 105 0.03 34.94 5.92
N ILE A 106 -0.60 33.87 5.44
CA ILE A 106 -1.03 32.76 6.28
C ILE A 106 0.16 31.81 6.29
N GLN A 107 0.73 31.62 7.48
CA GLN A 107 1.75 30.62 7.78
C GLN A 107 1.51 29.33 6.96
N PRO A 108 2.56 28.69 6.40
CA PRO A 108 2.38 27.46 5.65
C PRO A 108 1.78 26.40 6.59
N GLU A 109 0.45 26.21 6.52
CA GLU A 109 -0.21 25.12 7.19
C GLU A 109 0.43 23.83 6.67
N THR A 110 0.99 23.07 7.59
CA THR A 110 1.49 21.72 7.34
C THR A 110 0.47 20.96 6.50
N PRO A 111 0.89 20.23 5.45
CA PRO A 111 -0.04 19.51 4.59
C PRO A 111 -0.97 18.67 5.48
N PRO A 112 -2.30 18.87 5.42
CA PRO A 112 -3.21 18.20 6.33
C PRO A 112 -3.00 16.70 6.13
N SER A 113 -2.63 16.01 7.22
CA SER A 113 -2.38 14.58 7.14
C SER A 113 -3.62 13.90 6.56
N ARG A 114 -3.41 12.84 5.75
CA ARG A 114 -4.50 12.07 5.15
C ARG A 114 -5.56 11.64 6.17
N THR A 115 -5.14 11.43 7.42
CA THR A 115 -5.99 11.15 8.57
C THR A 115 -6.88 12.33 8.98
N ILE A 116 -6.38 13.57 8.96
CA ILE A 116 -7.17 14.78 9.23
C ILE A 116 -8.19 15.00 8.11
N GLU A 117 -7.81 14.82 6.84
CA GLU A 117 -8.75 14.94 5.72
C GLU A 117 -9.82 13.85 5.76
N ALA A 118 -9.44 12.60 6.05
CA ALA A 118 -10.40 11.51 6.22
C ALA A 118 -11.38 11.80 7.37
N LYS A 119 -10.88 12.31 8.50
CA LYS A 119 -11.72 12.70 9.64
C LYS A 119 -12.64 13.87 9.28
N ARG A 120 -12.15 14.89 8.57
CA ARG A 120 -12.95 16.02 8.07
C ARG A 120 -14.04 15.54 7.12
N LYS A 121 -13.71 14.65 6.18
CA LYS A 121 -14.65 14.08 5.22
C LYS A 121 -15.70 13.22 5.93
N ALA A 122 -15.28 12.38 6.89
CA ALA A 122 -16.19 11.58 7.71
C ALA A 122 -17.14 12.48 8.55
N LEU A 123 -16.61 13.54 9.17
CA LEU A 123 -17.40 14.53 9.90
C LEU A 123 -18.37 15.28 8.99
N ALA A 124 -17.96 15.65 7.78
CA ALA A 124 -18.81 16.34 6.82
C ALA A 124 -19.96 15.44 6.33
N LEU A 125 -19.70 14.16 6.11
CA LEU A 125 -20.72 13.17 5.77
C LEU A 125 -21.69 12.94 6.95
N TYR A 126 -21.17 12.87 8.18
CA TYR A 126 -21.98 12.70 9.38
C TYR A 126 -22.82 13.95 9.68
N ALA A 127 -22.25 15.15 9.54
CA ALA A 127 -22.96 16.42 9.74
C ALA A 127 -24.01 16.69 8.66
N SER A 128 -23.75 16.30 7.41
CA SER A 128 -24.76 16.37 6.33
C SER A 128 -25.95 15.44 6.59
N ASN A 129 -25.71 14.29 7.22
CA ASN A 129 -26.78 13.38 7.66
C ASN A 129 -27.55 13.86 8.90
N ILE A 130 -26.95 14.71 9.74
CA ILE A 130 -27.63 15.30 10.91
C ILE A 130 -28.55 16.44 10.48
N ASN A 131 -28.11 17.32 9.56
CA ASN A 131 -28.90 18.49 9.16
C ASN A 131 -30.10 18.17 8.27
N THR A 132 -30.13 17.01 7.60
CA THR A 132 -31.31 16.54 6.84
C THR A 132 -32.30 15.75 7.72
N ASN A 133 -31.88 15.27 8.88
CA ASN A 133 -32.65 14.36 9.75
C ASN A 133 -32.98 14.92 11.15
N VAL A 134 -33.08 16.24 11.32
CA VAL A 134 -33.58 16.84 12.58
C VAL A 134 -35.06 16.47 12.86
N SER A 135 -35.72 15.68 12.02
CA SER A 135 -37.06 15.10 12.33
C SER A 135 -37.14 13.57 12.41
N LYS A 136 -36.05 12.81 12.19
CA LYS A 136 -36.11 11.33 12.26
C LYS A 136 -34.82 10.77 12.84
N GLY A 137 -34.93 10.18 14.04
CA GLY A 137 -33.78 9.65 14.78
C GLY A 137 -32.98 8.59 14.03
N PRO A 138 -31.73 8.33 14.45
CA PRO A 138 -30.86 7.34 13.84
C PRO A 138 -31.42 5.94 14.15
N GLY A 139 -32.09 5.33 13.17
CA GLY A 139 -32.62 3.97 13.31
C GLY A 139 -33.97 3.71 12.65
N SER A 140 -34.66 4.71 12.08
CA SER A 140 -35.88 4.47 11.30
C SER A 140 -35.73 4.96 9.86
N LEU A 141 -34.95 4.24 9.06
CA LEU A 141 -35.12 4.31 7.61
C LEU A 141 -36.55 3.87 7.31
N ASN A 142 -37.32 4.73 6.65
CA ASN A 142 -38.71 4.42 6.34
C ASN A 142 -38.71 3.21 5.38
N LEU A 143 -39.63 2.24 5.53
CA LEU A 143 -39.65 1.03 4.69
C LEU A 143 -39.63 1.36 3.17
N GLN A 144 -40.28 2.46 2.81
CA GLN A 144 -40.32 2.98 1.45
C GLN A 144 -38.97 3.53 0.96
N GLU A 145 -38.20 4.17 1.84
CA GLU A 145 -36.86 4.68 1.54
C GLU A 145 -35.86 3.54 1.40
N ALA A 146 -35.98 2.48 2.24
CA ALA A 146 -35.17 1.28 2.12
C ALA A 146 -35.38 0.56 0.77
N MET A 147 -36.64 0.44 0.32
CA MET A 147 -36.96 -0.12 -1.00
C MET A 147 -36.41 0.73 -2.16
N GLU A 148 -36.42 2.06 -2.02
CA GLU A 148 -35.90 2.95 -3.04
C GLU A 148 -34.37 2.87 -3.14
N LEU A 149 -33.67 2.80 -2.00
CA LEU A 149 -32.22 2.58 -1.95
C LEU A 149 -31.82 1.23 -2.54
N GLU A 150 -32.56 0.16 -2.22
CA GLU A 150 -32.33 -1.17 -2.79
C GLU A 150 -32.48 -1.14 -4.32
N ARG A 151 -33.53 -0.47 -4.83
CA ARG A 151 -33.74 -0.32 -6.27
C ARG A 151 -32.61 0.46 -6.95
N GLN A 152 -32.15 1.54 -6.34
CA GLN A 152 -31.06 2.35 -6.89
C GLN A 152 -29.72 1.58 -6.88
N ALA A 153 -29.43 0.86 -5.80
CA ALA A 153 -28.25 0.01 -5.70
C ALA A 153 -28.28 -1.10 -6.76
N TYR A 154 -29.43 -1.77 -6.93
CA TYR A 154 -29.61 -2.81 -7.94
C TYR A 154 -29.39 -2.29 -9.36
N LEU A 155 -29.91 -1.10 -9.69
CA LEU A 155 -29.69 -0.49 -11.00
C LEU A 155 -28.21 -0.18 -11.26
N ARG A 156 -27.50 0.33 -10.24
CA ARG A 156 -26.06 0.64 -10.33
C ARG A 156 -25.22 -0.63 -10.49
N ASP A 157 -25.55 -1.68 -9.76
CA ASP A 157 -24.84 -2.97 -9.86
C ASP A 157 -25.10 -3.64 -11.21
N LYS A 158 -26.35 -3.58 -11.70
CA LYS A 158 -26.69 -4.07 -13.04
C LYS A 158 -25.95 -3.31 -14.13
N GLU A 159 -25.81 -1.99 -14.02
CA GLU A 159 -25.04 -1.18 -14.97
C GLU A 159 -23.55 -1.57 -14.96
N LYS A 160 -22.95 -1.73 -13.78
CA LYS A 160 -21.57 -2.21 -13.64
C LYS A 160 -21.39 -3.58 -14.29
N GLN A 161 -22.29 -4.52 -14.01
CA GLN A 161 -22.25 -5.86 -14.60
C GLN A 161 -22.36 -5.81 -16.13
N GLN A 162 -23.23 -4.96 -16.67
CA GLN A 162 -23.36 -4.77 -18.12
C GLN A 162 -22.08 -4.20 -18.74
N ARG A 163 -21.47 -3.19 -18.11
CA ARG A 163 -20.18 -2.63 -18.58
C ARG A 163 -19.06 -3.68 -18.55
N ILE A 164 -18.98 -4.48 -17.49
CA ILE A 164 -17.98 -5.56 -17.39
C ILE A 164 -18.23 -6.64 -18.47
N LEU A 165 -19.49 -7.01 -18.70
CA LEU A 165 -19.85 -7.98 -19.74
C LEU A 165 -19.56 -7.44 -21.14
N GLU A 166 -19.83 -6.18 -21.43
CA GLU A 166 -19.52 -5.53 -22.70
C GLU A 166 -18.01 -5.44 -22.93
N LYS A 167 -17.23 -5.05 -21.90
CA LYS A 167 -15.77 -5.09 -21.94
C LYS A 167 -15.27 -6.51 -22.24
N LYS A 168 -15.77 -7.53 -21.54
CA LYS A 168 -15.43 -8.94 -21.76
C LYS A 168 -15.79 -9.43 -23.17
N GLN A 169 -16.93 -8.99 -23.71
CA GLN A 169 -17.33 -9.29 -25.09
C GLN A 169 -16.40 -8.64 -26.11
N ARG A 170 -16.01 -7.37 -25.91
CA ARG A 170 -15.07 -6.65 -26.77
C ARG A 170 -13.68 -7.27 -26.77
N LEU A 171 -13.19 -7.66 -25.60
CA LEU A 171 -11.88 -8.32 -25.41
C LEU A 171 -11.89 -9.81 -25.82
N GLY A 172 -13.05 -10.36 -26.18
CA GLY A 172 -13.17 -11.77 -26.60
C GLY A 172 -12.91 -12.78 -25.48
N MET A 173 -13.01 -12.37 -24.21
CA MET A 173 -12.79 -13.26 -23.08
C MET A 173 -13.92 -14.29 -22.96
N PRO A 174 -13.62 -15.56 -22.59
CA PRO A 174 -14.66 -16.58 -22.43
C PRO A 174 -15.64 -16.24 -21.29
N ILE A 175 -16.91 -16.03 -21.63
CA ILE A 175 -17.98 -15.88 -20.64
C ILE A 175 -18.31 -17.26 -20.07
N ARG A 176 -18.20 -17.41 -18.74
CA ARG A 176 -18.36 -18.69 -18.05
C ARG A 176 -19.77 -19.25 -18.26
N GLY A 177 -19.91 -20.37 -18.98
CA GLY A 177 -21.19 -21.03 -19.29
C GLY A 177 -21.65 -20.92 -20.75
N GLU A 178 -20.89 -20.25 -21.61
CA GLU A 178 -21.23 -20.08 -23.03
C GLU A 178 -20.87 -21.35 -23.84
N ILE A 179 -21.88 -22.10 -24.30
CA ILE A 179 -21.69 -23.18 -25.30
C ILE A 179 -21.69 -22.53 -26.68
N LEU A 180 -20.56 -21.96 -27.09
CA LEU A 180 -20.44 -21.32 -28.39
C LEU A 180 -20.54 -22.34 -29.52
N THR A 181 -21.36 -22.00 -30.52
CA THR A 181 -21.41 -22.72 -31.79
C THR A 181 -20.06 -22.61 -32.51
N ARG A 182 -19.78 -23.51 -33.43
CA ARG A 182 -18.49 -23.54 -34.16
C ARG A 182 -18.22 -22.22 -34.89
N GLU A 183 -19.25 -21.63 -35.47
CA GLU A 183 -19.18 -20.38 -36.22
C GLU A 183 -18.82 -19.20 -35.30
N GLU A 184 -19.45 -19.11 -34.13
CA GLU A 184 -19.17 -18.05 -33.15
C GLU A 184 -17.75 -18.18 -32.58
N ARG A 185 -17.26 -19.41 -32.39
CA ARG A 185 -15.87 -19.66 -31.97
C ARG A 185 -14.88 -19.21 -33.02
N GLU A 186 -15.13 -19.54 -34.29
CA GLU A 186 -14.27 -19.14 -35.41
C GLU A 186 -14.30 -17.62 -35.60
N ALA A 187 -15.45 -16.97 -35.43
CA ALA A 187 -15.60 -15.51 -35.46
C ALA A 187 -14.81 -14.82 -34.33
N ARG A 188 -14.87 -15.36 -33.10
CA ARG A 188 -14.10 -14.82 -31.95
C ARG A 188 -12.60 -14.95 -32.17
N ILE A 189 -12.14 -16.09 -32.72
CA ILE A 189 -10.73 -16.29 -33.10
C ILE A 189 -10.32 -15.30 -34.21
N TRP A 190 -11.18 -15.10 -35.20
CA TRP A 190 -10.94 -14.14 -36.28
C TRP A 190 -10.89 -12.68 -35.80
N ALA A 191 -11.77 -12.30 -34.87
CA ALA A 191 -11.77 -10.97 -34.25
C ALA A 191 -10.46 -10.74 -33.49
N PHE A 192 -10.02 -11.72 -32.68
CA PHE A 192 -8.76 -11.65 -31.94
C PHE A 192 -7.55 -11.52 -32.88
N MET A 193 -7.49 -12.30 -33.97
CA MET A 193 -6.37 -12.28 -34.92
C MET A 193 -6.26 -10.97 -35.72
N ASN A 194 -7.37 -10.24 -35.88
CA ASN A 194 -7.41 -8.97 -36.61
C ASN A 194 -7.51 -7.73 -35.71
N HIS A 195 -7.64 -7.91 -34.39
CA HIS A 195 -7.70 -6.79 -33.46
C HIS A 195 -6.33 -6.11 -33.38
N LYS A 196 -6.30 -4.81 -33.66
CA LYS A 196 -5.13 -3.96 -33.39
C LYS A 196 -5.34 -3.38 -31.99
N PRO A 197 -4.45 -3.67 -31.02
CA PRO A 197 -4.50 -3.03 -29.71
C PRO A 197 -4.55 -1.52 -29.93
N THR A 198 -5.66 -0.91 -29.52
CA THR A 198 -5.79 0.55 -29.52
C THR A 198 -5.27 1.04 -28.17
N GLU A 199 -4.76 2.28 -28.07
CA GLU A 199 -4.17 2.80 -26.82
C GLU A 199 -5.13 2.73 -25.61
N SER A 200 -6.45 2.69 -25.86
CA SER A 200 -7.48 2.46 -24.83
C SER A 200 -7.54 1.03 -24.25
N ASP A 201 -6.90 0.05 -24.88
CA ASP A 201 -6.85 -1.36 -24.46
C ASP A 201 -5.63 -1.66 -23.57
N LEU A 202 -4.69 -0.71 -23.47
CA LEU A 202 -3.45 -0.79 -22.70
C LEU A 202 -3.49 0.03 -21.41
N GLU A 203 -4.57 0.79 -21.18
CA GLU A 203 -4.70 1.76 -20.08
C GLU A 203 -5.53 1.22 -18.89
N ASP A 204 -6.06 0.00 -18.97
CA ASP A 204 -6.99 -0.58 -17.97
C ASP A 204 -6.54 -1.97 -17.44
N ASP A 205 -5.38 -2.48 -17.86
CA ASP A 205 -4.86 -3.82 -17.51
C ASP A 205 -4.03 -3.84 -16.21
N ASP A 206 -3.93 -2.72 -15.50
CA ASP A 206 -3.19 -2.59 -14.23
C ASP A 206 -4.10 -2.63 -12.97
N ASP A 207 -5.40 -2.94 -13.09
CA ASP A 207 -6.38 -2.86 -11.99
C ASP A 207 -7.29 -4.10 -11.79
N GLU A 208 -6.90 -5.29 -12.27
CA GLU A 208 -7.63 -6.55 -11.94
C GLU A 208 -6.65 -7.66 -11.50
N ASP A 209 -6.74 -8.04 -10.22
CA ASP A 209 -6.29 -9.32 -9.61
C ASP A 209 -4.91 -9.41 -8.92
N SER A 210 -4.52 -8.40 -8.13
CA SER A 210 -3.70 -8.61 -6.92
C SER A 210 -3.92 -7.44 -5.98
N ASP A 211 -4.24 -7.69 -4.71
CA ASP A 211 -4.01 -6.80 -3.54
C ASP A 211 -5.18 -6.64 -2.55
N ASP A 212 -6.16 -7.54 -2.53
CA ASP A 212 -7.01 -7.72 -1.34
C ASP A 212 -6.69 -9.05 -0.64
N ASP A 213 -5.43 -9.21 -0.22
CA ASP A 213 -5.09 -10.21 0.79
C ASP A 213 -5.43 -9.61 2.17
N PRO A 214 -6.51 -10.04 2.85
CA PRO A 214 -6.94 -9.45 4.13
C PRO A 214 -5.90 -9.66 5.24
N ALA A 215 -4.91 -10.51 5.00
CA ALA A 215 -3.76 -10.69 5.89
C ALA A 215 -2.85 -9.46 5.93
N SER A 216 -2.74 -8.69 4.84
CA SER A 216 -1.89 -7.48 4.78
C SER A 216 -2.45 -6.28 5.56
N TRP A 217 -3.73 -6.32 5.95
CA TRP A 217 -4.32 -5.31 6.84
C TRP A 217 -3.74 -5.39 8.26
N PHE A 218 -3.12 -6.51 8.63
CA PHE A 218 -2.48 -6.71 9.93
C PHE A 218 -0.96 -6.72 9.87
N ASP A 219 -0.35 -6.55 8.69
CA ASP A 219 1.07 -6.27 8.56
C ASP A 219 1.29 -4.79 8.94
N ASP A 220 1.21 -4.56 10.25
CA ASP A 220 1.46 -3.28 10.89
C ASP A 220 2.96 -2.98 10.79
N ASP A 221 3.33 -2.10 9.87
CA ASP A 221 4.63 -1.47 9.79
C ASP A 221 4.91 -0.49 10.96
N GLN A 222 4.08 -0.54 12.03
CA GLN A 222 4.28 0.14 13.31
C GLN A 222 4.96 -0.73 14.37
N ASP A 223 6.13 -1.29 14.05
CA ASP A 223 7.03 -1.91 15.05
C ASP A 223 7.72 -0.87 15.98
N ASP A 224 7.17 0.34 16.08
CA ASP A 224 7.57 1.34 17.08
C ASP A 224 6.37 2.27 17.35
N GLY A 225 5.53 1.89 18.31
CA GLY A 225 4.38 2.69 18.82
C GLY A 225 4.77 3.99 19.52
N ARG A 226 5.75 4.74 18.99
CA ARG A 226 6.35 5.94 19.58
C ARG A 226 6.39 7.14 18.62
N LYS A 227 5.53 7.19 17.60
CA LYS A 227 5.58 8.31 16.64
C LYS A 227 4.38 9.25 16.78
N GLY A 228 4.58 10.33 17.55
CA GLY A 228 3.75 11.53 17.48
C GLY A 228 3.30 12.14 18.81
N GLN A 229 3.63 11.53 19.95
CA GLN A 229 3.43 12.14 21.26
C GLN A 229 4.77 12.25 21.97
N ASP A 230 5.06 13.44 22.50
CA ASP A 230 6.19 13.67 23.39
C ASP A 230 5.85 13.00 24.72
N ILE A 231 6.24 11.73 24.88
CA ILE A 231 6.07 10.99 26.14
C ILE A 231 7.13 11.55 27.09
N VAL A 232 6.79 12.65 27.77
CA VAL A 232 7.55 13.13 28.92
C VAL A 232 7.27 12.14 30.05
N GLU A 233 8.29 11.39 30.47
CA GLU A 233 8.20 10.57 31.67
C GLU A 233 7.89 11.50 32.85
N PRO A 234 6.77 11.30 33.58
CA PRO A 234 6.49 12.11 34.75
C PRO A 234 7.62 11.92 35.76
N ASP A 235 8.12 13.03 36.28
CA ASP A 235 9.10 13.01 37.35
C ASP A 235 8.48 12.46 38.65
N LEU A 236 9.33 11.99 39.55
CA LEU A 236 8.89 11.37 40.80
C LEU A 236 8.14 12.35 41.72
N GLU A 237 8.26 13.66 41.50
CA GLU A 237 7.54 14.70 42.22
C GLU A 237 6.10 14.90 41.71
N ASP A 238 5.83 14.75 40.40
CA ASP A 238 4.48 14.86 39.82
C ASP A 238 3.52 13.74 40.25
N LEU A 239 4.05 12.58 40.68
CA LEU A 239 3.24 11.46 41.18
C LEU A 239 2.65 11.71 42.57
N SER A 240 3.13 12.72 43.30
CA SER A 240 2.67 13.04 44.66
C SER A 240 1.28 13.70 44.71
N ASP A 241 0.87 14.39 43.64
CA ASP A 241 -0.42 15.07 43.54
C ASP A 241 -1.56 14.17 43.05
N ILE A 242 -1.25 13.01 42.46
CA ILE A 242 -2.25 12.16 41.78
C ILE A 242 -2.99 11.23 42.75
N ILE A 243 -2.37 10.84 43.88
CA ILE A 243 -2.99 9.94 44.87
C ILE A 243 -2.99 10.59 46.25
N HIS A 244 -4.01 11.41 46.52
CA HIS A 244 -4.34 11.82 47.89
C HIS A 244 -5.20 10.72 48.56
N ILE A 245 -4.61 9.99 49.50
CA ILE A 245 -5.34 9.04 50.35
C ILE A 245 -6.02 9.86 51.45
N ASP A 246 -7.34 9.99 51.39
CA ASP A 246 -8.14 10.62 52.43
C ASP A 246 -8.23 9.67 53.64
N GLU A 247 -7.32 9.84 54.60
CA GLU A 247 -7.16 9.00 55.80
C GLU A 247 -8.46 8.91 56.63
N SER A 248 -9.36 9.88 56.47
CA SER A 248 -10.67 9.90 57.14
C SER A 248 -11.63 8.78 56.67
N ARG A 249 -11.38 8.17 55.50
CA ARG A 249 -12.24 7.17 54.88
C ARG A 249 -11.72 5.73 55.03
N ILE A 250 -10.50 5.52 55.55
CA ILE A 250 -9.97 4.19 55.80
C ILE A 250 -10.56 3.66 57.11
N ARG A 251 -11.72 3.01 57.02
CA ARG A 251 -12.20 2.16 58.12
C ARG A 251 -11.28 0.94 58.16
N TYR A 252 -10.43 0.87 59.18
CA TYR A 252 -9.64 -0.32 59.48
C TYR A 252 -10.54 -1.55 59.38
N SER A 253 -10.24 -2.40 58.41
CA SER A 253 -10.96 -3.64 58.18
C SER A 253 -10.78 -4.53 59.40
N THR A 254 -11.90 -4.90 60.00
CA THR A 254 -12.08 -5.75 61.20
C THR A 254 -11.66 -7.22 60.99
N PHE A 255 -10.60 -7.48 60.23
CA PHE A 255 -10.26 -8.83 59.74
C PHE A 255 -8.96 -9.42 60.28
N TYR A 256 -8.29 -8.78 61.24
CA TYR A 256 -7.15 -9.40 61.92
C TYR A 256 -7.43 -9.55 63.41
N GLU A 257 -7.87 -10.74 63.79
CA GLU A 257 -7.88 -11.22 65.16
C GLU A 257 -6.56 -11.99 65.37
N PRO A 258 -5.60 -11.49 66.17
CA PRO A 258 -4.38 -12.23 66.45
C PRO A 258 -4.76 -13.47 67.27
N ARG A 259 -4.52 -14.66 66.72
CA ARG A 259 -4.53 -15.88 67.52
C ARG A 259 -3.27 -15.90 68.37
N ASP A 260 -3.50 -15.77 69.67
CA ASP A 260 -2.52 -15.94 70.72
C ASP A 260 -2.22 -17.44 70.85
N ASP A 261 -1.18 -17.90 70.15
CA ASP A 261 -0.59 -19.22 70.40
C ASP A 261 0.56 -19.01 71.41
N GLY A 262 0.20 -18.97 72.69
CA GLY A 262 1.11 -18.95 73.84
C GLY A 262 0.99 -20.22 74.69
N ASP A 263 2.16 -20.81 74.96
CA ASP A 263 2.55 -21.93 75.86
C ASP A 263 2.13 -23.38 75.54
#